data_AF-A0A344UDR0-F1
#
_entry.id   AF-A0A344UDR0-F1
#
_cell.length_a   1.000
_cell.length_b   1.000
_cell.length_c   1.000
_cell.angle_alpha   90.00
_cell.angle_beta   90.00
_cell.angle_gamma   90.00
#
_symmetry.space_group_name_H-M   'P 1'
#
loop_
_entity.id
_entity.type
_entity.pdbx_description
1 polymer ?
#
loop_
_entity_poly.entity_id
_entity_poly.type
_entity_poly.pdbx_seq_one_letter_code
_entity_poly.pdbx_strand_id
1 'polypeptide(L)' 'MEQEVAMKIKELKQGDLITQRIDNLIVSFKVLSIKQIGRRFQVTFSSASGIETASYQGDALITAI' A
#
# COMPACT_ATOMS: atom_id res chain seq x y z
N MET A 1 6.43 18.01 -12.21
CA MET A 1 5.34 17.56 -11.33
C MET A 1 5.34 16.05 -11.38
N GLU A 2 5.79 15.41 -10.31
CA GLU A 2 5.45 14.00 -10.07
C GLU A 2 3.94 13.98 -9.81
N GLN A 3 3.17 13.22 -10.60
CA GLN A 3 1.72 13.16 -10.44
C GLN A 3 1.40 12.10 -9.41
N GLU A 4 0.68 12.47 -8.36
CA GLU A 4 0.15 11.53 -7.38
C GLU A 4 -0.90 10.63 -8.06
N VAL A 5 -0.71 9.31 -7.99
CA VAL A 5 -1.65 8.32 -8.50
C VAL A 5 -2.31 7.62 -7.32
N ALA A 6 -3.63 7.63 -7.28
CA ALA A 6 -4.40 6.89 -6.28
C ALA A 6 -4.82 5.52 -6.86
N MET A 7 -4.42 4.43 -6.19
CA MET A 7 -4.80 3.06 -6.53
C MET A 7 -5.79 2.51 -5.51
N LYS A 8 -6.76 1.69 -5.94
CA LYS A 8 -7.66 1.04 -4.97
C LYS A 8 -6.96 -0.12 -4.28
N ILE A 9 -7.21 -0.31 -2.99
CA ILE A 9 -6.57 -1.40 -2.24
C ILE A 9 -6.86 -2.78 -2.84
N LYS A 10 -8.06 -2.96 -3.40
CA LYS A 10 -8.49 -4.21 -4.04
C LYS A 10 -7.76 -4.52 -5.34
N GLU A 11 -7.07 -3.54 -5.93
CA GLU A 11 -6.32 -3.68 -7.18
C GLU A 11 -4.85 -4.05 -6.92
N LEU A 12 -4.38 -3.91 -5.68
CA LEU A 12 -3.04 -4.33 -5.30
C LEU A 12 -2.87 -5.84 -5.43
N LYS A 13 -1.63 -6.23 -5.72
CA LYS A 13 -1.16 -7.60 -5.81
C LYS A 13 0.08 -7.78 -4.96
N GLN A 14 0.28 -9.02 -4.53
CA GLN A 14 1.54 -9.40 -3.92
C GLN A 14 2.69 -9.17 -4.92
N GLY A 15 3.75 -8.53 -4.44
CA GLY A 15 4.90 -8.14 -5.24
C GLY A 15 4.86 -6.70 -5.75
N ASP A 16 3.71 -6.02 -5.68
CA ASP A 16 3.61 -4.62 -6.09
C ASP A 16 4.55 -3.73 -5.27
N LEU A 17 5.11 -2.73 -5.94
CA LEU A 17 5.94 -1.69 -5.35
C LEU A 17 5.15 -0.38 -5.34
N ILE A 18 5.03 0.22 -4.16
CA ILE A 18 4.30 1.45 -3.92
C ILE A 18 5.27 2.45 -3.34
N THR A 19 5.43 3.58 -4.01
CA THR A 19 6.29 4.66 -3.53
C THR A 19 5.41 5.77 -2.98
N GLN A 20 5.66 6.20 -1.74
CA GLN A 20 4.89 7.25 -1.08
C GLN A 20 5.80 8.36 -0.59
N ARG A 21 5.27 9.59 -0.58
CA ARG A 21 5.90 10.70 0.12
C ARG A 21 5.35 10.77 1.55
N ILE A 22 6.18 10.49 2.54
CA ILE A 22 5.85 10.54 3.97
C ILE A 22 6.86 11.46 4.63
N ASP A 23 6.40 12.53 5.30
CA ASP A 23 7.27 13.50 5.99
C ASP A 23 8.44 14.04 5.12
N ASN A 24 8.14 14.40 3.87
CA ASN A 24 9.11 14.81 2.85
C ASN A 24 10.13 13.73 2.40
N LEU A 25 10.00 12.50 2.87
CA LEU A 25 10.81 11.36 2.44
C LEU A 25 10.05 10.51 1.42
N ILE A 26 10.78 9.98 0.46
CA ILE A 26 10.26 8.99 -0.49
C ILE A 26 10.50 7.62 0.12
N VAL A 27 9.42 6.91 0.43
CA VAL A 27 9.46 5.57 1.02
C VAL A 27 8.84 4.57 0.05
N SER A 28 9.59 3.53 -0.29
CA SER A 28 9.10 2.42 -1.09
C SER A 28 8.62 1.27 -0.21
N PHE A 29 7.41 0.81 -0.47
CA PHE A 29 6.76 -0.32 0.17
C PHE A 29 6.56 -1.43 -0.85
N LYS A 30 6.98 -2.65 -0.51
CA LYS A 30 6.62 -3.86 -1.26
C LYS A 30 5.45 -4.55 -0.60
N VAL A 31 4.44 -4.89 -1.38
CA VAL A 31 3.31 -5.69 -0.91
C VAL A 31 3.75 -7.15 -0.75
N LEU A 32 3.78 -7.64 0.49
CA LEU A 32 4.15 -9.01 0.80
C LEU A 32 2.97 -9.97 0.78
N SER A 33 1.81 -9.54 1.24
CA SER A 33 0.59 -10.36 1.22
C SER A 33 -0.66 -9.51 1.23
N ILE A 34 -1.73 -10.05 0.66
CA ILE A 34 -3.07 -9.46 0.69
C ILE A 34 -4.04 -10.57 1.07
N LYS A 35 -4.84 -10.33 2.10
CA LYS A 35 -5.89 -11.26 2.55
C LYS A 35 -7.21 -10.51 2.72
N GLN A 36 -8.24 -10.96 2.02
CA GLN A 36 -9.59 -10.46 2.27
C GLN A 36 -10.19 -11.15 3.50
N ILE A 37 -10.65 -10.36 4.47
CA ILE A 37 -11.32 -10.80 5.69
C ILE A 37 -12.67 -10.10 5.76
N GLY A 38 -13.72 -10.81 5.34
CA GLY A 38 -15.05 -10.23 5.15
C GLY A 38 -15.02 -9.11 4.10
N ARG A 39 -15.37 -7.88 4.52
CA ARG A 39 -15.36 -6.68 3.65
C ARG A 39 -14.03 -5.92 3.67
N ARG A 40 -13.07 -6.35 4.49
CA ARG A 40 -11.78 -5.67 4.67
C ARG A 40 -10.66 -6.41 3.96
N PHE A 41 -9.62 -5.67 3.60
CA PHE A 41 -8.38 -6.19 3.05
C PHE A 41 -7.27 -5.96 4.07
N GLN A 42 -6.69 -7.03 4.57
CA GLN A 42 -5.48 -6.99 5.37
C GLN A 42 -4.28 -7.09 4.44
N VAL A 43 -3.40 -6.10 4.46
CA VAL A 43 -2.25 -5.99 3.57
C VAL A 43 -0.98 -5.87 4.40
N THR A 44 0.00 -6.71 4.11
CA THR A 44 1.32 -6.67 4.74
C THR A 44 2.30 -6.01 3.77
N PHE A 45 3.03 -5.01 4.26
CA PHE A 45 4.03 -4.27 3.51
C PHE A 45 5.41 -4.47 4.12
N SER A 46 6.46 -4.41 3.29
CA SER A 46 7.85 -4.24 3.74
C SER A 46 8.44 -2.95 3.19
N SER A 47 9.16 -2.22 4.03
CA SER A 47 9.96 -1.06 3.65
C SER A 47 11.34 -1.11 4.32
N ALA A 48 12.15 -0.08 4.13
CA ALA A 48 13.42 0.08 4.85
C ALA A 48 13.24 0.15 6.38
N SER A 49 12.05 0.52 6.86
CA SER A 49 11.74 0.65 8.29
C SER A 49 11.25 -0.65 8.94
N GLY A 50 10.91 -1.67 8.15
CA GLY A 50 10.44 -2.95 8.65
C GLY A 50 9.25 -3.52 7.90
N ILE A 51 8.55 -4.47 8.52
CA ILE A 51 7.36 -5.13 8.00
C ILE A 51 6.17 -4.77 8.88
N GLU A 52 5.09 -4.30 8.28
CA GLU A 52 3.87 -3.93 8.99
C GLU A 52 2.63 -4.44 8.26
N THR A 53 1.54 -4.67 9.00
CA THR A 53 0.27 -5.10 8.44
C THR A 53 -0.83 -4.11 8.79
N ALA A 54 -1.56 -3.64 7.78
CA ALA A 54 -2.67 -2.71 7.91
C ALA A 54 -3.97 -3.32 7.36
N SER A 55 -5.11 -2.81 7.84
CA SER A 55 -6.43 -3.28 7.43
C SER A 55 -7.23 -2.15 6.79
N TYR A 56 -7.74 -2.36 5.59
CA TYR A 56 -8.42 -1.37 4.76
C TYR A 56 -9.85 -1.80 4.40
N GLN A 57 -10.71 -0.83 4.11
CA GLN A 57 -11.97 -1.10 3.42
C GLN A 57 -11.71 -1.38 1.94
N GLY A 58 -12.55 -2.14 1.25
CA GLY A 58 -12.33 -2.53 -0.15
C GLY A 58 -12.32 -1.38 -1.16
N ASP A 59 -12.86 -0.23 -0.80
CA ASP A 59 -12.87 1.02 -1.57
C ASP A 59 -11.78 2.01 -1.13
N ALA A 60 -10.95 1.65 -0.15
CA ALA A 60 -9.83 2.47 0.29
C ALA A 60 -8.85 2.70 -0.87
N LEU A 61 -8.28 3.90 -0.90
CA LEU A 61 -7.24 4.29 -1.84
C LEU A 61 -5.89 4.29 -1.14
N ILE A 62 -4.86 3.87 -1.89
CA ILE A 62 -3.47 4.10 -1.56
C ILE A 62 -2.93 5.12 -2.56
N THR A 63 -2.39 6.20 -1.99
CA THR A 63 -1.61 7.19 -2.72
C THR A 63 -0.26 6.60 -3.09
N ALA A 64 0.16 6.80 -4.34
CA ALA A 64 1.51 6.61 -4.82
C ALA A 64 2.01 7.87 -5.53
N ILE A 65 3.31 8.09 -5.56
CA ILE A 65 3.99 9.16 -6.29
C ILE A 65 4.86 8.59 -7.42
#